data_AF-A0AAW4KNQ4-F1
#
_entry.id   AF-A0AAW4KNQ4-F1
#
_cell.length_a   1.000
_cell.length_b   1.000
_cell.length_c   1.000
_cell.angle_alpha   90.00
_cell.angle_beta   90.00
_cell.angle_gamma   90.00
#
_symmetry.space_group_name_H-M   'P 1'
#
loop_
_entity.id
_entity.type
_entity.pdbx_description
1 polymer ?
#
loop_
_entity_poly.entity_id
_entity_poly.type
_entity_poly.pdbx_seq_one_letter_code
_entity_poly.pdbx_strand_id
1 'polypeptide(L)' 'MSICSKPKLLMLDEPTSGMGIDDIPIMTQLISDLGRDHTVLLIEHNMSIVMSISQRITVMSHGQ' A
#
# COMPACT_ATOMS: atom_id res chain seq x y z
N MET A 1 -11.86 -6.97 9.07
CA MET A 1 -13.11 -7.44 8.42
C MET A 1 -13.10 -7.27 6.90
N SER A 2 -12.52 -6.21 6.33
CA SER A 2 -12.52 -5.95 4.87
C SER A 2 -11.92 -7.08 4.02
N ILE A 3 -10.85 -7.72 4.48
CA ILE A 3 -10.19 -8.81 3.74
C ILE A 3 -10.98 -10.12 3.71
N CYS A 4 -11.83 -10.37 4.72
CA CYS A 4 -12.61 -11.61 4.83
C CYS A 4 -13.61 -11.77 3.67
N SER A 5 -14.01 -10.65 3.06
CA SER A 5 -14.95 -10.62 1.93
C SER A 5 -14.29 -10.88 0.57
N LYS A 6 -12.97 -11.16 0.51
CA LYS A 6 -12.21 -11.34 -0.73
C LYS A 6 -12.49 -10.25 -1.78
N PRO A 7 -12.32 -8.96 -1.42
CA PRO A 7 -12.67 -7.86 -2.30
C PRO A 7 -11.76 -7.84 -3.53
N LYS A 8 -12.30 -7.47 -4.70
CA LYS A 8 -11.47 -7.36 -5.92
C LYS A 8 -10.42 -6.25 -5.83
N LEU A 9 -10.67 -5.24 -4.99
CA LEU A 9 -9.82 -4.08 -4.78
C LEU A 9 -9.72 -3.77 -3.28
N LEU A 10 -8.50 -3.59 -2.79
CA LEU A 10 -8.18 -3.07 -1.47
C LEU A 10 -7.61 -1.66 -1.63
N MET A 11 -8.14 -0.69 -0.88
CA MET A 11 -7.62 0.68 -0.83
C MET A 11 -7.03 0.93 0.55
N LEU A 12 -5.77 1.35 0.58
CA LEU A 12 -5.03 1.66 1.81
C LEU A 12 -4.57 3.11 1.74
N ASP A 13 -5.02 3.92 2.70
CA ASP A 13 -4.68 5.33 2.81
C ASP A 13 -3.68 5.54 3.94
N GLU A 14 -2.46 5.90 3.57
CA GLU A 14 -1.28 6.08 4.44
C GLU A 14 -1.11 4.98 5.51
N PRO A 15 -1.12 3.66 5.14
CA PRO A 15 -1.07 2.57 6.11
C PRO A 15 0.20 2.54 6.98
N THR A 16 1.28 3.21 6.55
CA THR A 16 2.54 3.26 7.31
C THR A 16 2.66 4.48 8.22
N SER A 17 1.67 5.39 8.19
CA SER A 17 1.65 6.59 9.03
C SER A 17 1.59 6.21 10.52
N GLY A 18 2.53 6.76 11.29
CA GLY A 18 2.64 6.49 12.73
C GLY A 18 3.30 5.15 13.10
N MET A 19 3.75 4.35 12.13
CA MET A 19 4.50 3.12 12.40
C MET A 19 5.97 3.43 12.76
N GLY A 20 6.57 2.59 13.62
CA GLY A 20 8.01 2.63 13.86
C GLY A 20 8.79 2.16 12.63
N ILE A 21 10.05 2.59 12.50
CA ILE A 21 10.92 2.20 11.38
C ILE A 21 11.05 0.67 11.27
N ASP A 22 11.04 -0.03 12.40
CA ASP A 22 11.15 -1.49 12.46
C ASP A 22 9.87 -2.22 11.97
N ASP A 23 8.71 -1.57 12.01
CA ASP A 23 7.44 -2.16 11.59
C ASP A 23 7.14 -1.96 10.10
N ILE A 24 7.76 -0.95 9.47
CA ILE A 24 7.58 -0.64 8.05
C ILE A 24 7.86 -1.86 7.15
N PRO A 25 8.97 -2.61 7.31
CA PRO A 25 9.24 -3.78 6.48
C PRO A 25 8.16 -4.86 6.60
N ILE A 26 7.61 -5.06 7.80
CA ILE A 26 6.57 -6.05 8.06
C ILE A 26 5.28 -5.67 7.33
N MET A 27 4.86 -4.40 7.45
CA MET A 27 3.68 -3.88 6.75
C MET A 27 3.85 -3.96 5.22
N THR A 28 5.02 -3.55 4.74
CA THR A 28 5.35 -3.55 3.31
C THR A 28 5.30 -4.97 2.73
N GLN A 29 5.82 -5.95 3.47
CA GLN A 29 5.75 -7.37 3.07
C GLN A 29 4.29 -7.87 3.02
N LEU A 30 3.48 -7.54 4.04
CA LEU A 30 2.06 -7.88 4.07
C LEU A 30 1.30 -7.32 2.85
N ILE A 31 1.52 -6.05 2.52
CA ILE A 31 0.88 -5.40 1.37
C ILE A 31 1.34 -6.07 0.07
N SER A 32 2.64 -6.38 -0.05
CA SER A 32 3.19 -7.08 -1.21
C SER A 32 2.57 -8.47 -1.40
N ASP A 33 2.38 -9.23 -0.32
CA ASP A 33 1.77 -10.56 -0.39
C ASP A 33 0.28 -10.46 -0.75
N LEU A 34 -0.44 -9.46 -0.23
CA LEU A 34 -1.82 -9.19 -0.62
C LEU A 34 -1.97 -8.83 -2.11
N GLY A 35 -1.00 -8.08 -2.65
CA GLY A 35 -0.94 -7.69 -4.06
C GLY A 35 -0.76 -8.85 -5.04
N ARG A 36 -0.46 -10.08 -4.56
CA ARG A 36 -0.41 -11.28 -5.39
C ARG A 36 -1.81 -11.82 -5.73
N ASP A 37 -2.73 -11.73 -4.77
CA ASP A 37 -4.08 -12.32 -4.88
C ASP A 37 -5.18 -11.27 -5.12
N HIS A 38 -4.90 -10.00 -4.81
CA HIS A 38 -5.87 -8.91 -4.91
C HIS A 38 -5.25 -7.67 -5.56
N THR A 39 -6.07 -6.83 -6.20
CA THR A 39 -5.60 -5.50 -6.60
C THR A 39 -5.52 -4.62 -5.37
N VAL A 40 -4.38 -3.96 -5.16
CA VAL A 40 -4.16 -3.01 -4.07
C VAL A 40 -3.90 -1.62 -4.64
N LEU A 41 -4.67 -0.64 -4.17
CA LEU A 41 -4.41 0.78 -4.37
C LEU A 41 -3.84 1.33 -3.07
N LEU A 42 -2.60 1.79 -3.12
CA LEU A 42 -1.87 2.36 -2.00
C LEU A 42 -1.75 3.87 -2.20
N ILE A 43 -2.11 4.63 -1.16
CA ILE A 43 -1.85 6.08 -1.06
C ILE A 43 -0.79 6.24 0.02
N GLU A 44 0.37 6.75 -0.36
CA GLU A 44 1.52 6.91 0.54
C GLU A 44 2.35 8.12 0.12
N HIS A 45 2.93 8.81 1.10
CA HIS A 45 3.91 9.87 0.86
C HIS A 45 5.36 9.39 1.05
N ASN A 46 5.56 8.19 1.63
CA ASN A 46 6.88 7.59 1.75
C ASN A 46 7.33 6.93 0.44
N MET A 47 8.18 7.62 -0.30
CA MET A 47 8.61 7.18 -1.63
C MET A 47 9.44 5.89 -1.61
N SER A 48 10.18 5.62 -0.53
CA SER A 48 10.93 4.37 -0.37
C SER A 48 10.01 3.16 -0.36
N ILE A 49 8.85 3.29 0.31
CA ILE A 49 7.83 2.24 0.35
C ILE A 49 7.17 2.13 -1.02
N VAL A 50 6.68 3.24 -1.58
CA VAL A 50 6.01 3.26 -2.89
C VAL A 50 6.86 2.59 -3.97
N MET A 51 8.16 2.90 -4.04
CA MET A 51 9.07 2.30 -5.01
C MET A 51 9.32 0.81 -4.78
N SER A 52 9.23 0.33 -3.54
CA SER A 52 9.55 -1.08 -3.20
C SER A 52 8.44 -2.07 -3.56
N ILE A 53 7.17 -1.65 -3.49
CA ILE A 53 6.02 -2.57 -3.64
C ILE A 53 5.05 -2.23 -4.77
N SER A 54 5.14 -1.04 -5.36
CA SER A 54 4.18 -0.63 -6.39
C SER A 54 4.56 -1.18 -7.77
N GLN A 55 3.62 -1.85 -8.42
CA GLN A 55 3.75 -2.28 -9.82
C GLN A 55 3.54 -1.12 -10.80
N ARG A 56 2.69 -0.17 -10.42
CA ARG A 56 2.41 1.07 -11.14
C ARG A 56 2.32 2.21 -10.15
N ILE A 57 2.94 3.33 -10.49
CA ILE A 57 2.95 4.54 -9.68
C ILE A 57 2.26 5.65 -10.46
N THR A 58 1.30 6.30 -9.82
CA THR A 58 0.68 7.54 -10.31
C THR A 58 1.03 8.64 -9.33
N VAL A 59 1.47 9.78 -9.85
CA VAL A 59 1.74 10.98 -9.05
C VAL A 59 0.63 11.98 -9.34
N MET A 60 0.07 12.57 -8.30
CA MET A 60 -0.93 13.63 -8.41
C MET A 60 -0.30 14.96 -7.97
N SER A 61 -0.38 15.99 -8.80
CA SER A 61 0.05 17.36 -8.52
C SER A 61 -1.05 18.33 -8.89
N HIS A 62 -1.46 19.17 -7.93
CA HIS A 62 -2.56 20.14 -8.14
C HIS A 62 -3.87 19.49 -8.65
N GLY A 63 -4.14 18.25 -8.24
CA GLY A 63 -5.32 17.49 -8.65
C GLY A 63 -5.24 16.84 -10.03
N GLN A 64 -4.04 16.80 -10.65
CA GLN A 64 -3.78 16.14 -11.93
C GLN A 64 -2.73 15.04 -11.81
#